data_AF-A0A1Q7BZ22-F1
#
_entry.id   AF-A0A1Q7BZ22-F1
#
_cell.length_a   1.000
_cell.length_b   1.000
_cell.length_c   1.000
_cell.angle_alpha   90.00
_cell.angle_beta   90.00
_cell.angle_gamma   90.00
#
_symmetry.space_group_name_H-M   'P 1'
#
loop_
_entity.id
_entity.type
_entity.pdbx_description
1 polymer ?
#
loop_
_entity_poly.entity_id
_entity_poly.type
_entity_poly.pdbx_seq_one_letter_code
_entity_poly.pdbx_strand_id
1 'polypeptide(L)'
;MSDVVARWGGVLVACAVGLPVAVGLAFGWAVVARRRGRPAAHAVAEVFLVVGTLPWLWMILTPDPGGTRRVRLVPLLDLASLRPGEVLVQVVGNLLVFAALGALLPVRWPAGTGTVALVAAGASVAVELLQYALDLGRVSSVDDVLLNTLGAVLAAQASRPAWRSRSGDDEPAATPVP
;
A
#
# COMPACT_ATOMS: atom_id res chain seq x y z
N MET A 1 4.35 24.62 -3.69
CA MET A 1 3.02 24.00 -3.50
C MET A 1 2.24 23.89 -4.82
N SER A 2 2.25 24.92 -5.67
CA SER A 2 1.65 24.92 -7.01
C SER A 2 2.08 23.74 -7.89
N ASP A 3 3.37 23.38 -7.90
CA ASP A 3 3.89 22.33 -8.79
C ASP A 3 3.48 20.92 -8.35
N VAL A 4 3.35 20.69 -7.04
CA VAL A 4 2.92 19.40 -6.47
C VAL A 4 1.45 19.15 -6.80
N VAL A 5 0.61 20.17 -6.64
CA VAL A 5 -0.82 20.07 -6.96
C VAL A 5 -1.03 19.96 -8.47
N ALA A 6 -0.27 20.69 -9.29
CA ALA A 6 -0.34 20.57 -10.75
C ALA A 6 0.06 19.18 -11.25
N ARG A 7 1.04 18.54 -10.60
CA ARG A 7 1.57 17.24 -11.02
C ARG A 7 0.80 16.05 -10.43
N TRP A 8 0.30 16.18 -9.20
CA TRP A 8 -0.30 15.07 -8.44
C TRP A 8 -1.77 15.31 -8.07
N GLY A 9 -2.34 16.45 -8.42
CA GLY A 9 -3.73 16.78 -8.12
C GLY A 9 -4.72 15.75 -8.64
N GLY A 10 -4.48 15.18 -9.83
CA GLY A 10 -5.30 14.11 -10.38
C GLY A 10 -5.31 12.85 -9.51
N VAL A 11 -4.17 12.48 -8.92
CA VAL A 11 -4.06 11.33 -8.01
C VAL A 11 -4.74 11.64 -6.67
N LEU A 12 -4.55 12.84 -6.13
CA LEU A 12 -5.20 13.26 -4.88
C LEU A 12 -6.74 13.28 -5.04
N VAL A 13 -7.24 13.78 -6.17
CA VAL A 13 -8.67 13.75 -6.50
C VAL A 13 -9.14 12.31 -6.70
N ALA A 14 -8.37 11.46 -7.39
CA ALA A 14 -8.71 10.04 -7.54
C ALA A 14 -8.78 9.31 -6.20
N CYS A 15 -7.88 9.59 -5.26
CA CYS A 15 -7.95 9.05 -3.90
C CYS A 15 -9.17 9.58 -3.13
N ALA A 16 -9.46 10.88 -3.23
CA ALA A 16 -10.58 11.52 -2.54
C ALA A 16 -11.95 11.03 -3.04
N VAL A 17 -12.12 10.92 -4.37
CA VAL A 17 -13.34 10.40 -5.00
C VAL A 17 -13.41 8.88 -4.92
N GLY A 18 -12.27 8.20 -4.96
CA GLY A 18 -12.17 6.74 -4.85
C GLY A 18 -12.61 6.23 -3.49
N LEU A 19 -12.42 7.01 -2.41
CA LEU A 19 -12.79 6.60 -1.05
C LEU A 19 -14.30 6.31 -0.87
N PRO A 20 -15.25 7.20 -1.21
CA PRO A 20 -16.68 6.90 -1.10
C PRO A 20 -17.10 5.74 -2.01
N VAL A 21 -16.52 5.64 -3.21
CA VAL A 21 -16.77 4.50 -4.12
C VAL A 21 -16.29 3.19 -3.48
N ALA A 22 -15.10 3.19 -2.88
CA ALA A 22 -14.54 2.04 -2.19
C ALA A 22 -15.40 1.59 -1.01
N VAL A 23 -15.96 2.54 -0.23
CA VAL A 23 -16.89 2.22 0.85
C VAL A 23 -18.15 1.52 0.30
N GLY A 24 -18.73 2.04 -0.78
CA GLY A 24 -19.89 1.42 -1.43
C GLY A 24 -19.59 0.01 -1.97
N LEU A 25 -18.45 -0.16 -2.64
CA LEU A 25 -17.99 -1.45 -3.15
C LEU A 25 -17.70 -2.45 -2.01
N ALA A 26 -17.04 -2.00 -0.94
CA ALA A 26 -16.75 -2.81 0.22
C ALA A 26 -18.03 -3.28 0.91
N PHE A 27 -19.03 -2.40 1.04
CA PHE A 27 -20.34 -2.75 1.58
C PHE A 27 -21.05 -3.80 0.72
N GLY A 28 -21.17 -3.55 -0.58
CA GLY A 28 -21.81 -4.49 -1.51
C GLY A 28 -21.09 -5.86 -1.53
N TRP A 29 -19.76 -5.84 -1.58
CA TRP A 29 -18.95 -7.06 -1.58
C TRP A 29 -19.04 -7.81 -0.26
N ALA A 30 -19.07 -7.11 0.88
CA ALA A 30 -19.29 -7.72 2.19
C ALA A 30 -20.66 -8.40 2.30
N VAL A 31 -21.72 -7.79 1.76
CA VAL A 31 -23.06 -8.41 1.71
C VAL A 31 -23.03 -9.69 0.87
N VAL A 32 -22.40 -9.66 -0.31
CA VAL A 32 -22.26 -10.85 -1.17
C VAL A 32 -21.41 -11.93 -0.52
N ALA A 33 -20.31 -11.55 0.14
CA ALA A 33 -19.43 -12.49 0.85
C ALA A 33 -20.18 -13.20 1.99
N ARG A 34 -20.95 -12.46 2.81
CA ARG A 34 -21.80 -13.04 3.86
C ARG A 34 -22.80 -14.04 3.29
N ARG A 35 -23.45 -13.71 2.17
CA ARG A 35 -24.39 -14.62 1.48
C ARG A 35 -23.70 -15.89 0.96
N ARG A 36 -22.40 -15.83 0.68
CA ARG A 36 -21.57 -16.97 0.23
C ARG A 36 -20.84 -17.69 1.39
N GLY A 37 -21.17 -17.38 2.65
CA GLY A 37 -20.51 -17.98 3.81
C GLY A 37 -19.05 -17.56 4.02
N ARG A 38 -18.60 -16.46 3.39
CA ARG A 38 -17.24 -15.91 3.57
C ARG A 38 -17.26 -14.76 4.59
N PRO A 39 -16.20 -14.58 5.40
CA PRO A 39 -16.09 -13.46 6.33
C PRO A 39 -16.16 -12.11 5.60
N ALA A 40 -17.03 -11.21 6.08
CA ALA A 40 -17.15 -9.85 5.53
C ALA A 40 -15.84 -9.06 5.63
N ALA A 41 -15.02 -9.34 6.65
CA ALA A 41 -13.72 -8.71 6.83
C ALA A 41 -12.78 -8.96 5.64
N HIS A 42 -12.82 -10.16 5.02
CA HIS A 42 -12.04 -10.46 3.82
C HIS A 42 -12.47 -9.59 2.65
N ALA A 43 -13.78 -9.43 2.44
CA ALA A 43 -14.32 -8.61 1.37
C ALA A 43 -13.94 -7.13 1.52
N VAL A 44 -14.05 -6.60 2.74
CA VAL A 44 -13.61 -5.23 3.05
C VAL A 44 -12.11 -5.09 2.81
N ALA A 45 -11.30 -6.01 3.34
CA ALA A 45 -9.85 -5.98 3.16
C ALA A 45 -9.44 -6.04 1.68
N GLU A 46 -10.07 -6.91 0.88
CA GLU A 46 -9.82 -7.02 -0.58
C GLU A 46 -10.07 -5.67 -1.29
N VAL A 47 -11.19 -4.99 -1.01
CA VAL A 47 -11.53 -3.70 -1.65
C VAL A 47 -10.56 -2.60 -1.23
N PHE A 48 -10.30 -2.44 0.07
CA PHE A 48 -9.40 -1.40 0.56
C PHE A 48 -7.93 -1.67 0.24
N LEU A 49 -7.53 -2.93 0.06
CA LEU A 49 -6.20 -3.30 -0.43
C LEU A 49 -6.01 -2.75 -1.85
N VAL A 50 -6.99 -3.00 -2.72
CA VAL A 50 -6.95 -2.57 -4.12
C VAL A 50 -6.98 -1.04 -4.21
N VAL A 51 -7.98 -0.40 -3.60
CA VAL A 51 -8.13 1.07 -3.67
C VAL A 51 -7.02 1.80 -2.93
N GLY A 52 -6.50 1.23 -1.85
CA GLY A 52 -5.42 1.83 -1.06
C GLY A 52 -4.02 1.66 -1.66
N THR A 53 -3.84 0.77 -2.65
CA THR A 53 -2.52 0.47 -3.25
C THR A 53 -2.44 0.88 -4.72
N LEU A 54 -3.48 0.61 -5.53
CA LEU A 54 -3.46 0.85 -6.98
C LEU A 54 -3.20 2.30 -7.40
N PRO A 55 -3.79 3.34 -6.76
CA PRO A 55 -3.51 4.72 -7.13
C PRO A 55 -2.04 5.09 -6.97
N TRP A 56 -1.37 4.57 -5.94
CA TRP A 56 0.05 4.78 -5.71
C TRP A 56 0.91 4.07 -6.76
N LEU A 57 0.58 2.82 -7.09
CA LEU A 57 1.25 2.09 -8.17
C LEU A 57 1.09 2.81 -9.51
N TRP A 58 -0.10 3.29 -9.82
CA TRP A 58 -0.34 4.08 -11.03
C TRP A 58 0.51 5.36 -11.04
N MET A 59 0.56 6.07 -9.90
CA MET A 59 1.37 7.26 -9.75
C MET A 59 2.86 7.00 -10.02
N ILE A 60 3.44 5.99 -9.37
CA ILE A 60 4.88 5.68 -9.48
C ILE A 60 5.26 4.98 -10.80
N LEU A 61 4.30 4.38 -11.51
CA LEU A 61 4.48 3.79 -12.84
C LEU A 61 4.08 4.72 -14.00
N THR A 62 3.57 5.93 -13.73
CA THR A 62 3.33 6.91 -14.79
C THR A 62 4.66 7.46 -15.29
N PRO A 63 4.98 7.40 -16.60
CA PRO A 63 6.24 7.93 -17.14
C PRO A 63 6.47 9.39 -16.76
N ASP A 64 7.73 9.76 -16.51
CA ASP A 64 8.15 11.15 -16.38
C ASP A 64 8.84 11.62 -17.67
N PRO A 65 8.16 12.37 -18.56
CA PRO A 65 8.71 12.75 -19.87
C PRO A 65 9.93 13.68 -19.78
N GLY A 66 10.10 14.38 -18.65
CA GLY A 66 11.27 15.22 -18.37
C GLY A 66 12.33 14.52 -17.52
N GLY A 67 12.08 13.28 -17.10
CA GLY A 67 12.96 12.49 -16.27
C GLY A 67 14.08 11.83 -17.08
N THR A 68 15.21 11.58 -16.44
CA THR A 68 16.29 10.77 -17.02
C THR A 68 16.38 9.46 -16.27
N ARG A 69 16.50 8.34 -16.99
CA ARG A 69 16.75 7.03 -16.40
C ARG A 69 18.02 7.08 -15.57
N ARG A 70 17.90 6.88 -14.26
CA ARG A 70 19.04 6.82 -13.33
C ARG A 70 18.83 5.68 -12.35
N VAL A 71 19.93 5.10 -11.88
CA VAL A 71 19.92 4.08 -10.84
C VAL A 71 20.72 4.62 -9.67
N ARG A 72 20.13 4.61 -8.48
CA ARG A 72 20.73 5.08 -7.22
C ARG A 72 20.84 3.90 -6.26
N LEU A 73 22.05 3.37 -6.18
CA LEU A 73 22.36 2.20 -5.35
C LEU A 73 22.88 2.58 -3.96
N VAL A 74 23.31 3.82 -3.76
CA VAL A 74 23.83 4.30 -2.48
C VAL A 74 22.67 4.90 -1.68
N PRO A 75 22.27 4.28 -0.56
CA PRO A 75 21.17 4.79 0.26
C PRO A 75 21.50 6.17 0.84
N LEU A 76 20.48 7.02 1.02
CA LEU A 76 20.52 8.25 1.82
C LEU A 76 21.39 9.42 1.31
N LEU A 77 22.27 9.20 0.32
CA LEU A 77 23.19 10.23 -0.17
C LEU A 77 22.45 11.36 -0.90
N ASP A 78 21.39 11.01 -1.63
CA ASP A 78 20.63 11.98 -2.40
C ASP A 78 19.58 12.71 -1.56
N LEU A 79 19.05 12.09 -0.49
CA LEU A 79 18.12 12.75 0.43
C LEU A 79 18.77 13.94 1.14
N ALA A 80 20.09 13.88 1.42
CA ALA A 80 20.84 14.97 2.02
C ALA A 80 21.01 16.19 1.11
N SER A 81 20.82 16.02 -0.21
CA SER A 81 20.95 17.08 -1.21
C SER A 81 19.62 17.77 -1.56
N LEU A 82 18.49 17.23 -1.07
CA LEU A 82 17.15 17.74 -1.35
C LEU A 82 16.73 18.83 -0.38
N ARG A 83 15.79 19.68 -0.82
CA ARG A 83 15.16 20.65 0.08
C ARG A 83 14.27 19.93 1.11
N PRO A 84 14.12 20.42 2.35
CA PRO A 84 13.35 19.72 3.39
C PRO A 84 11.92 19.33 2.98
N GLY A 85 11.24 20.18 2.21
CA GLY A 85 9.89 19.89 1.72
C GLY A 85 9.84 18.76 0.68
N GLU A 86 10.89 18.58 -0.12
CA GLU A 86 11.00 17.51 -1.11
C GLU A 86 11.32 16.17 -0.42
N VAL A 87 12.20 16.19 0.59
CA VAL A 87 12.49 15.04 1.44
C VAL A 87 11.21 14.53 2.11
N LEU A 88 10.41 15.43 2.68
CA LEU A 88 9.16 15.03 3.34
C LEU A 88 8.19 14.35 2.37
N VAL A 89 8.00 14.93 1.18
CA VAL A 89 7.11 14.35 0.15
C VAL A 89 7.62 12.99 -0.32
N GLN A 90 8.92 12.82 -0.53
CA GLN A 90 9.50 11.54 -0.96
C GLN A 90 9.36 10.47 0.13
N VAL A 91 9.72 10.80 1.37
CA VAL A 91 9.63 9.87 2.51
C VAL A 91 8.18 9.46 2.76
N VAL A 92 7.27 10.43 2.88
CA VAL A 92 5.86 10.14 3.15
C VAL A 92 5.21 9.43 1.96
N GLY A 93 5.50 9.86 0.73
CA GLY A 93 4.97 9.25 -0.48
C GLY A 93 5.30 7.77 -0.56
N ASN A 94 6.58 7.41 -0.38
CA ASN A 94 7.01 6.01 -0.41
C ASN A 94 6.44 5.19 0.76
N LEU A 95 6.45 5.73 1.99
CA LEU A 95 5.84 5.04 3.13
C LEU A 95 4.36 4.67 2.89
N LEU A 96 3.64 5.43 2.07
CA LEU A 96 2.23 5.18 1.78
C LEU A 96 1.98 4.14 0.68
N VAL A 97 2.94 3.90 -0.25
CA VAL A 97 2.75 3.04 -1.42
C VAL A 97 2.23 1.64 -1.07
N PHE A 98 2.83 1.00 -0.06
CA PHE A 98 2.43 -0.33 0.41
C PHE A 98 1.83 -0.32 1.82
N ALA A 99 1.42 0.84 2.36
CA ALA A 99 0.79 0.91 3.67
C ALA A 99 -0.54 0.10 3.71
N ALA A 100 -1.39 0.25 2.69
CA ALA A 100 -2.64 -0.52 2.59
C ALA A 100 -2.38 -2.03 2.49
N LEU A 101 -1.35 -2.43 1.73
CA LEU A 101 -0.88 -3.82 1.67
C LEU A 101 -0.45 -4.33 3.04
N GLY A 102 0.37 -3.58 3.76
CA GLY A 102 0.81 -3.97 5.10
C GLY A 102 -0.32 -4.10 6.11
N ALA A 103 -1.28 -3.18 6.10
CA ALA A 103 -2.41 -3.18 7.04
C ALA A 103 -3.42 -4.32 6.76
N LEU A 104 -3.61 -4.71 5.51
CA LEU A 104 -4.74 -5.55 5.10
C LEU A 104 -4.33 -6.97 4.70
N LEU A 105 -3.07 -7.20 4.33
CA LEU A 105 -2.55 -8.55 4.06
C LEU A 105 -2.84 -9.52 5.22
N PRO A 106 -2.61 -9.15 6.50
CA PRO A 106 -2.83 -10.07 7.61
C PRO A 106 -4.30 -10.34 7.94
N VAL A 107 -5.22 -9.54 7.41
CA VAL A 107 -6.67 -9.76 7.54
C VAL A 107 -7.14 -10.87 6.62
N ARG A 108 -6.49 -11.04 5.46
CA ARG A 108 -6.88 -12.03 4.45
C ARG A 108 -6.08 -13.33 4.53
N TRP A 109 -4.83 -13.25 4.99
CA TRP A 109 -3.93 -14.38 5.18
C TRP A 109 -3.28 -14.28 6.55
N PRO A 110 -3.07 -15.39 7.27
CA PRO A 110 -2.41 -15.40 8.58
C PRO A 110 -0.91 -15.08 8.43
N ALA A 111 -0.60 -13.80 8.18
CA ALA A 111 0.73 -13.31 7.87
C ALA A 111 1.33 -12.56 9.06
N GLY A 112 2.55 -12.96 9.46
CA GLY A 112 3.33 -12.21 10.43
C GLY A 112 3.95 -10.95 9.80
N THR A 113 4.51 -10.07 10.63
CA THR A 113 5.19 -8.85 10.15
C THR A 113 6.38 -9.17 9.25
N GLY A 114 7.10 -10.27 9.50
CA GLY A 114 8.18 -10.72 8.60
C GLY A 114 7.68 -11.06 7.21
N THR A 115 6.52 -11.74 7.11
CA THR A 115 5.86 -12.02 5.83
C THR A 115 5.43 -10.75 5.13
N VAL A 116 4.84 -9.79 5.85
CA VAL A 116 4.50 -8.47 5.30
C VAL A 116 5.74 -7.78 4.75
N ALA A 117 6.84 -7.76 5.50
CA ALA A 117 8.10 -7.14 5.08
C ALA A 117 8.62 -7.79 3.79
N LEU A 118 8.64 -9.13 3.71
CA LEU A 118 9.10 -9.86 2.52
C LEU A 118 8.22 -9.57 1.30
N VAL A 119 6.89 -9.60 1.45
CA VAL A 119 5.96 -9.31 0.35
C VAL A 119 6.10 -7.87 -0.12
N ALA A 120 6.17 -6.90 0.80
CA ALA A 120 6.33 -5.49 0.46
C ALA A 120 7.69 -5.21 -0.20
N ALA A 121 8.77 -5.79 0.31
CA ALA A 121 10.09 -5.67 -0.30
C ALA A 121 10.11 -6.27 -1.72
N GLY A 122 9.56 -7.47 -1.90
CA GLY A 122 9.46 -8.12 -3.22
C GLY A 122 8.62 -7.30 -4.20
N ALA A 123 7.47 -6.80 -3.76
CA ALA A 123 6.62 -5.92 -4.57
C ALA A 123 7.34 -4.61 -4.94
N SER A 124 8.11 -4.02 -4.01
CA SER A 124 8.86 -2.81 -4.30
C SER A 124 9.98 -3.06 -5.29
N VAL A 125 10.73 -4.16 -5.14
CA VAL A 125 11.76 -4.54 -6.13
C VAL A 125 11.13 -4.77 -7.50
N ALA A 126 9.95 -5.39 -7.58
CA ALA A 126 9.26 -5.56 -8.85
C ALA A 126 8.88 -4.21 -9.50
N VAL A 127 8.42 -3.23 -8.71
CA VAL A 127 8.15 -1.86 -9.19
C VAL A 127 9.42 -1.20 -9.73
N GLU A 128 10.52 -1.26 -8.99
CA GLU A 128 11.82 -0.72 -9.41
C GLU A 128 12.28 -1.35 -10.74
N LEU A 129 12.16 -2.66 -10.86
CA LEU A 129 12.48 -3.40 -12.08
C LEU A 129 11.58 -2.99 -13.25
N LEU A 130 10.29 -2.77 -13.01
CA LEU A 130 9.34 -2.26 -14.02
C LEU A 130 9.72 -0.85 -14.47
N GLN A 131 10.02 0.05 -13.53
CA GLN A 131 10.45 1.41 -13.83
C GLN A 131 11.74 1.42 -14.67
N TYR A 132 12.69 0.55 -14.33
CA TYR A 132 13.91 0.38 -15.10
C TYR A 132 13.64 -0.23 -16.48
N ALA A 133 12.94 -1.37 -16.55
CA ALA A 133 12.72 -2.10 -17.80
C ALA A 133 11.87 -1.32 -18.81
N LEU A 134 10.87 -0.58 -18.33
CA LEU A 134 9.98 0.23 -19.17
C LEU A 134 10.51 1.64 -19.45
N ASP A 135 11.71 1.97 -18.94
CA ASP A 135 12.36 3.26 -19.13
C ASP A 135 11.46 4.46 -18.81
N LEU A 136 10.82 4.42 -17.64
CA LEU A 136 9.78 5.40 -17.27
C LEU A 136 10.33 6.80 -16.96
N GLY A 137 11.60 7.09 -17.28
CA GLY A 137 12.28 8.33 -16.89
C GLY A 137 12.42 8.48 -15.36
N ARG A 138 12.22 7.40 -14.61
CA ARG A 138 12.22 7.36 -13.15
C ARG A 138 13.59 6.92 -12.62
N VAL A 139 13.90 7.35 -11.41
CA VAL A 139 15.13 6.97 -10.74
C VAL A 139 14.86 5.70 -9.94
N SER A 140 15.52 4.60 -10.30
CA SER A 140 15.41 3.37 -9.54
C SER A 140 16.30 3.45 -8.29
N SER A 141 15.73 3.28 -7.09
CA SER A 141 16.40 3.61 -5.83
C SER A 141 16.20 2.55 -4.75
N VAL A 142 17.30 2.23 -4.05
CA VAL A 142 17.25 1.37 -2.84
C VAL A 142 16.45 2.05 -1.72
N ASP A 143 16.49 3.38 -1.65
CA ASP A 143 15.75 4.14 -0.62
C ASP A 143 14.23 3.94 -0.75
N ASP A 144 13.71 3.86 -1.99
CA ASP A 144 12.28 3.68 -2.24
C ASP A 144 11.83 2.28 -1.80
N VAL A 145 12.64 1.24 -2.05
CA VAL A 145 12.40 -0.12 -1.53
C VAL A 145 12.37 -0.16 -0.01
N LEU A 146 13.33 0.48 0.64
CA LEU A 146 13.39 0.53 2.11
C LEU A 146 12.19 1.26 2.70
N LEU A 147 11.84 2.43 2.15
CA LEU A 147 10.71 3.24 2.62
C LEU A 147 9.37 2.53 2.38
N ASN A 148 9.15 1.97 1.19
CA ASN A 148 7.93 1.22 0.88
C ASN A 148 7.75 0.02 1.82
N THR A 149 8.84 -0.72 2.09
CA THR A 149 8.85 -1.86 3.01
C THR A 149 8.57 -1.43 4.45
N LEU A 150 9.23 -0.36 4.90
CA LEU A 150 9.03 0.20 6.24
C LEU A 150 7.57 0.66 6.43
N GLY A 151 7.01 1.34 5.44
CA GLY A 151 5.62 1.78 5.43
C GLY A 151 4.63 0.63 5.61
N ALA A 152 4.82 -0.46 4.86
CA ALA A 152 4.01 -1.67 5.00
C ALA A 152 4.14 -2.29 6.40
N VAL A 153 5.36 -2.39 6.95
CA VAL A 153 5.59 -2.92 8.29
C VAL A 153 4.92 -2.08 9.36
N LEU A 154 5.05 -0.75 9.29
CA LEU A 154 4.41 0.17 10.24
C LEU A 154 2.89 0.06 10.18
N ALA A 155 2.31 0.00 8.98
CA ALA A 155 0.88 -0.17 8.81
C ALA A 155 0.36 -1.53 9.33
N ALA A 156 1.15 -2.60 9.14
CA ALA A 156 0.86 -3.90 9.74
C ALA A 156 0.89 -3.82 11.28
N GLN A 157 1.87 -3.14 11.87
CA GLN A 157 1.92 -2.93 13.32
C GLN A 157 0.70 -2.17 13.84
N ALA A 158 0.38 -1.04 13.22
CA ALA A 158 -0.71 -0.17 13.63
C ALA A 158 -2.07 -0.89 13.55
N SER A 159 -2.24 -1.77 12.56
CA SER A 159 -3.48 -2.55 12.40
C SER A 159 -3.57 -3.78 13.30
N ARG A 160 -2.47 -4.27 13.91
CA ARG A 160 -2.39 -5.51 14.73
C ARG A 160 -3.59 -5.78 15.64
N PRO A 161 -4.06 -4.80 16.43
CA PRO A 161 -5.19 -5.03 17.33
C PRO A 161 -6.47 -5.45 16.59
N ALA A 162 -6.73 -4.92 15.40
CA ALA A 162 -7.98 -5.11 14.66
C ALA A 162 -8.15 -6.51 14.03
N TRP A 163 -7.06 -7.25 13.82
CA TRP A 163 -7.10 -8.62 13.28
C TRP A 163 -6.90 -9.69 14.36
N ARG A 164 -6.26 -9.36 15.49
CA ARG A 164 -6.15 -10.29 16.62
C ARG A 164 -7.50 -10.54 17.30
N SER A 165 -8.31 -9.50 17.51
CA SER A 165 -9.61 -9.65 18.16
C SER A 165 -10.59 -10.53 17.35
N ARG A 166 -10.48 -10.51 16.02
CA ARG A 166 -11.36 -11.29 15.13
C ARG A 166 -11.07 -12.78 15.12
N SER A 167 -9.86 -13.20 15.50
CA SER A 167 -9.51 -14.63 15.57
C SER A 167 -10.21 -15.34 16.73
N GLY A 168 -10.76 -14.59 17.70
CA GLY A 168 -11.53 -15.14 18.83
C GLY A 168 -13.05 -15.18 18.63
N ASP A 169 -13.60 -14.34 17.74
CA ASP A 169 -15.05 -14.27 17.48
C ASP A 169 -15.54 -15.35 16.49
N ASP A 170 -14.63 -15.96 15.71
CA ASP A 170 -14.93 -17.02 14.74
C ASP A 170 -14.82 -18.45 15.36
N GLU A 171 -14.58 -18.58 16.68
CA GLU A 171 -14.67 -19.89 17.36
C GLU A 171 -16.15 -20.27 17.52
N PRO A 172 -16.65 -21.32 16.84
CA PRO A 172 -18.03 -21.74 16.98
C PRO A 172 -18.25 -22.12 18.44
N ALA A 173 -19.17 -21.39 19.09
CA ALA A 173 -19.59 -21.66 20.47
C ALA A 173 -19.74 -23.16 20.65
N ALA A 174 -18.84 -23.75 21.44
CA ALA A 174 -18.84 -25.17 21.72
C ALA A 174 -20.25 -25.55 22.17
N THR A 175 -20.92 -26.38 21.37
CA THR A 175 -22.24 -26.90 21.72
C THR A 175 -22.12 -27.54 23.09
N PRO A 176 -22.94 -27.15 24.09
CA PRO A 176 -22.93 -27.82 25.38
C PRO A 176 -23.28 -29.29 25.11
N VAL A 177 -22.37 -30.20 25.44
CA VAL A 177 -22.65 -31.63 25.43
C VAL A 177 -23.59 -31.90 26.61
N PRO A 178 -24.71 -32.62 26.39
CA PRO A 178 -25.74 -32.86 27.40
C PRO A 178 -25.26 -33.72 28.58
#